data_AF-A0A8I0HD15-F1
#
_entry.id   AF-A0A8I0HD15-F1
#
_cell.length_a   1.000
_cell.length_b   1.000
_cell.length_c   1.000
_cell.angle_alpha   90.00
_cell.angle_beta   90.00
_cell.angle_gamma   90.00
#
_symmetry.space_group_name_H-M   'P 1'
#
loop_
_entity.id
_entity.type
_entity.pdbx_description
1 polymer ?
#
loop_
_entity_poly.entity_id
_entity_poly.type
_entity_poly.pdbx_seq_one_letter_code
_entity_poly.pdbx_strand_id
1 'polypeptide(L)' 'MDVLAYLAIAVIAYLLGSISTGMLVSKAMGGPDLHKVGSGNTGATNALRTMGKKGGAIVFAGDVVKALLACLVGRL' A
#
# COMPACT_ATOMS: atom_id res chain seq x y z
N MET A 1 -1.38 18.56 -21.46
CA MET A 1 -0.82 17.24 -21.11
C MET A 1 -1.01 16.35 -22.31
N ASP A 2 0.08 15.97 -22.95
CA ASP A 2 0.02 15.08 -24.11
C ASP A 2 -0.32 13.67 -23.65
N VAL A 3 -0.89 12.85 -24.54
CA VAL A 3 -1.29 11.46 -24.23
C VAL A 3 -0.14 10.68 -23.58
N LEU A 4 1.10 10.92 -24.01
CA LEU A 4 2.29 10.29 -23.44
C LEU A 4 2.50 10.63 -21.95
N ALA A 5 2.21 11.86 -21.53
CA ALA A 5 2.31 12.28 -20.13
C ALA A 5 1.28 11.56 -19.25
N TYR A 6 0.03 11.44 -19.72
CA TYR A 6 -1.00 10.67 -19.01
C TYR A 6 -0.65 9.19 -18.86
N LEU A 7 -0.06 8.58 -19.90
CA LEU A 7 0.42 7.19 -19.83
C LEU A 7 1.56 7.04 -18.82
N ALA A 8 2.51 7.97 -18.80
CA ALA A 8 3.60 7.95 -17.82
C ALA A 8 3.08 8.07 -16.39
N ILE A 9 2.14 9.00 -16.13
CA ILE A 9 1.49 9.16 -14.83
C ILE A 9 0.78 7.88 -14.41
N ALA A 10 0.02 7.24 -15.30
CA ALA A 10 -0.70 6.00 -15.01
C ALA A 10 0.26 4.86 -14.61
N VAL A 11 1.38 4.72 -15.32
CA VAL A 11 2.42 3.72 -15.00
C VAL A 11 3.03 4.01 -13.62
N ILE A 12 3.40 5.26 -13.33
CA ILE A 12 3.98 5.64 -12.04
C ILE A 12 2.98 5.37 -10.90
N ALA A 13 1.73 5.78 -11.06
CA ALA A 13 0.68 5.55 -10.07
C ALA A 13 0.43 4.06 -9.82
N TYR A 14 0.43 3.24 -10.88
CA TYR A 14 0.31 1.79 -10.75
C TYR A 14 1.47 1.19 -9.96
N LEU A 15 2.71 1.54 -10.32
CA LEU A 15 3.91 1.03 -9.64
C LEU A 15 3.95 1.44 -8.16
N LEU A 16 3.55 2.66 -7.83
CA LEU A 16 3.40 3.12 -6.43
C LEU A 16 2.34 2.30 -5.69
N GLY A 17 1.20 2.03 -6.33
CA GLY A 17 0.10 1.23 -5.76
C GLY A 17 0.46 -0.23 -5.54
N SER A 18 1.27 -0.83 -6.43
CA SER A 18 1.72 -2.21 -6.37
C SER A 18 2.60 -2.54 -5.17
N ILE A 19 3.12 -1.53 -4.46
CA ILE A 19 3.88 -1.74 -3.23
C ILE A 19 2.91 -2.18 -2.12
N SER A 20 2.99 -3.45 -1.73
CA SER A 20 2.21 -4.00 -0.61
C SER A 20 2.82 -3.56 0.73
N THR A 21 2.37 -2.42 1.24
CA THR A 21 2.71 -1.91 2.57
C THR A 21 2.44 -2.95 3.66
N GLY A 22 1.35 -3.70 3.53
CA GLY A 22 1.00 -4.82 4.41
C GLY A 22 2.11 -5.84 4.58
N MET A 23 2.59 -6.39 3.46
CA MET A 23 3.64 -7.41 3.48
C MET A 23 4.97 -6.86 3.98
N LEU A 24 5.32 -5.63 3.59
CA LEU A 24 6.51 -4.94 4.07
C LEU A 24 6.48 -4.76 5.59
N VAL A 25 5.37 -4.25 6.12
CA VAL A 25 5.19 -4.01 7.56
C VAL A 25 5.13 -5.32 8.32
N SER A 26 4.41 -6.33 7.81
CA SER A 26 4.37 -7.65 8.46
C SER A 26 5.77 -8.25 8.55
N LYS A 27 6.53 -8.26 7.45
CA LYS A 27 7.90 -8.76 7.44
C LYS A 27 8.83 -7.97 8.36
N ALA A 28 8.73 -6.64 8.38
CA ALA A 28 9.54 -5.78 9.23
C ALA A 28 9.23 -5.94 10.73
N MET A 29 7.99 -6.28 11.08
CA MET A 29 7.56 -6.51 12.46
C MET A 29 7.71 -7.96 12.90
N GLY A 30 8.26 -8.86 12.07
CA GLY A 30 8.33 -10.30 12.36
C GLY A 30 6.96 -10.98 12.41
N GLY A 31 5.97 -10.40 11.74
CA GLY A 31 4.60 -10.88 11.66
C GLY A 31 4.39 -12.03 10.66
N PRO A 32 3.17 -12.61 10.64
CA PRO A 32 2.83 -13.72 9.75
C PRO A 32 2.66 -13.27 8.30
N ASP A 33 2.73 -14.21 7.36
CA ASP A 33 2.36 -13.98 5.97
C ASP A 33 0.86 -13.64 5.86
N LEU A 34 0.54 -12.38 5.53
CA LEU A 34 -0.83 -11.84 5.48
C LEU A 34 -1.71 -12.55 4.45
N HIS A 35 -1.13 -13.23 3.45
CA HIS A 35 -1.90 -14.03 2.49
C HIS A 35 -2.45 -15.32 3.09
N LYS A 36 -1.87 -15.79 4.20
CA LYS A 36 -2.22 -17.05 4.87
C LYS A 36 -3.04 -16.85 6.14
N VAL A 37 -3.25 -15.61 6.57
CA VAL A 37 -3.93 -15.29 7.84
C VAL A 37 -5.09 -14.31 7.65
N GLY A 38 -6.08 -14.40 8.54
CA GLY A 38 -7.25 -13.54 8.53
C GLY A 38 -8.04 -13.65 7.21
N SER A 39 -8.19 -12.54 6.49
CA SER A 39 -8.90 -12.51 5.20
C SER A 39 -8.02 -12.85 3.99
N GLY A 40 -6.73 -13.09 4.18
CA GLY A 40 -5.76 -13.31 3.09
C GLY A 40 -5.38 -12.05 2.30
N ASN A 41 -5.90 -10.87 2.68
CA ASN A 41 -5.58 -9.59 2.04
C ASN A 41 -4.44 -8.89 2.79
N THR A 42 -3.62 -8.11 2.10
CA THR A 42 -2.47 -7.41 2.71
C THR A 42 -2.85 -6.03 3.26
N GLY A 43 -4.09 -5.57 3.05
CA GLY A 43 -4.52 -4.24 3.50
C GLY A 43 -4.59 -4.05 5.01
N ALA A 44 -4.77 -2.79 5.42
CA ALA A 44 -4.80 -2.34 6.81
C ALA A 44 -5.79 -3.10 7.70
N THR A 45 -6.96 -3.49 7.20
CA THR A 45 -7.95 -4.22 8.01
C THR A 45 -7.48 -5.62 8.38
N ASN A 46 -6.78 -6.32 7.48
CA ASN A 46 -6.24 -7.64 7.80
C ASN A 46 -5.05 -7.52 8.75
N ALA A 47 -4.17 -6.54 8.50
CA ALA A 47 -3.08 -6.20 9.42
C ALA A 47 -3.59 -5.81 10.83
N LEU A 48 -4.72 -5.10 10.92
CA LEU A 48 -5.35 -4.79 12.20
C LEU A 48 -5.81 -6.05 12.95
N ARG A 49 -6.38 -7.02 12.23
CA ARG A 49 -6.85 -8.29 12.82
C ARG A 49 -5.70 -9.20 13.24
N THR A 50 -4.61 -9.20 12.49
CA THR A 50 -3.51 -10.18 12.64
C THR A 50 -2.34 -9.64 13.44
N MET A 51 -2.00 -8.36 13.29
CA MET A 51 -0.88 -7.67 13.93
C MET A 51 -1.33 -6.62 14.96
N GLY A 52 -2.63 -6.51 15.20
CA GLY A 52 -3.23 -5.57 16.14
C GLY A 52 -3.22 -4.12 15.65
N LYS A 53 -3.63 -3.20 16.55
CA LYS A 53 -3.83 -1.77 16.24
C LYS A 53 -2.58 -1.09 15.67
N LYS A 54 -1.39 -1.43 16.19
CA LYS A 54 -0.13 -0.86 15.72
C LYS A 54 0.17 -1.27 14.27
N GLY A 55 0.12 -2.57 13.96
CA GLY A 55 0.35 -3.06 12.60
C GLY A 55 -0.66 -2.51 11.59
N GLY A 56 -1.95 -2.54 11.94
CA GLY A 56 -3.01 -1.96 11.11
C GLY A 56 -2.83 -0.47 10.83
N ALA A 57 -2.45 0.32 11.83
CA ALA A 57 -2.24 1.77 11.69
C ALA A 57 -1.04 2.09 10.78
N ILE A 58 0.08 1.37 10.91
CA ILE A 58 1.27 1.59 10.07
C ILE A 58 0.97 1.23 8.61
N VAL A 59 0.28 0.11 8.36
CA VAL A 59 -0.13 -0.29 7.00
C VAL A 59 -1.08 0.74 6.39
N PHE A 60 -2.06 1.21 7.16
CA PHE A 60 -2.97 2.26 6.72
C PHE A 60 -2.22 3.55 6.36
N ALA A 61 -1.31 4.00 7.21
CA ALA A 61 -0.53 5.20 6.97
C ALA A 61 0.32 5.08 5.69
N GLY A 62 0.98 3.95 5.46
CA GLY A 62 1.77 3.75 4.24
C GLY A 62 0.91 3.66 2.98
N ASP A 63 -0.27 3.04 3.05
CA ASP A 63 -1.23 3.00 1.93
C ASP A 63 -1.80 4.39 1.61
N VAL A 64 -2.00 5.25 2.62
CA VAL A 64 -2.39 6.65 2.41
C VAL A 64 -1.25 7.45 1.77
N VAL A 65 -0.02 7.31 2.28
CA VAL A 65 1.15 8.04 1.75
C VAL A 65 1.39 7.71 0.28
N LYS A 66 1.38 6.42 -0.10
CA LYS A 66 1.59 6.04 -1.51
C LYS A 66 0.47 6.53 -2.42
N ALA A 67 -0.79 6.55 -1.93
CA ALA A 67 -1.92 7.09 -2.68
C ALA A 67 -1.79 8.62 -2.85
N LEU A 68 -1.38 9.35 -1.82
CA LEU A 68 -1.12 10.79 -1.90
C LEU A 68 -0.01 11.10 -2.91
N LEU A 69 1.08 10.33 -2.89
CA LEU A 69 2.17 10.49 -3.86
C LEU A 69 1.68 10.26 -5.30
N ALA A 70 0.85 9.24 -5.54
CA ALA A 70 0.27 9.00 -6.86
C ALA A 70 -0.62 10.17 -7.33
N CYS A 71 -1.44 10.73 -6.43
CA CYS A 71 -2.26 11.91 -6.74
C CYS A 71 -1.40 13.16 -7.02
N LEU A 72 -0.30 13.36 -6.27
CA LEU A 72 0.62 14.47 -6.51
C LEU A 72 1.32 14.35 -7.86
N VAL A 73 1.73 13.14 -8.26
CA VAL A 73 2.29 12.89 -9.60
C VAL A 73 1.28 13.24 -10.69
N GLY A 74 0.00 12.90 -10.51
CA GLY A 74 -1.05 13.25 -11.47
C GLY A 74 -1.42 14.72 -11.55
N ARG A 75 -0.97 15.53 -10.58
CA ARG A 75 -1.16 16.99 -10.58
C ARG A 75 -0.06 17.73 -11.36
N LEU A 76 1.11 17.11 -11.50
CA LEU A 76 2.26 17.66 -12.24
C LEU A 76 2.05 17.55 -13.75
#